data_AF-A0A9E3PIX5-F1
#
_entry.id   AF-A0A9E3PIX5-F1
#
_cell.length_a   1.000
_cell.length_b   1.000
_cell.length_c   1.000
_cell.angle_alpha   90.00
_cell.angle_beta   90.00
_cell.angle_gamma   90.00
#
_symmetry.space_group_name_H-M   'P 1'
#
loop_
_entity.id
_entity.type
_entity.pdbx_description
1 polymer ?
#
loop_
_entity_poly.entity_id
_entity_poly.type
_entity_poly.pdbx_seq_one_letter_code
_entity_poly.pdbx_strand_id
1 'polypeptide(L)'
;MSVRSLFDCRTNGFLLQECAFVRAPRHGLTVWLPKVDGPESTRRSITFTDERLRQEWVRSAQAAYRALSGTDGEWMPCYPEARERRAVTFAAAAMRISNRERSANDDSPGEYEGVRRFLGEVVS
;
A
#
# COMPACT_ATOMS: atom_id res chain seq x y z
N MET A 1 4.79 6.02 -1.22
CA MET A 1 3.73 6.32 -2.21
C MET A 1 4.39 7.06 -3.36
N SER A 2 4.02 6.80 -4.61
CA SER A 2 4.58 7.53 -5.76
C SER A 2 3.49 7.98 -6.72
N VAL A 3 3.56 9.24 -7.15
CA VAL A 3 2.73 9.77 -8.25
C VAL A 3 3.29 9.25 -9.57
N ARG A 4 2.42 8.79 -10.46
CA ARG A 4 2.76 8.24 -11.78
C ARG A 4 2.49 9.24 -12.89
N SER A 5 1.36 9.93 -12.82
CA SER A 5 0.99 11.00 -13.74
C SER A 5 0.02 11.97 -13.08
N LEU A 6 -0.01 13.18 -13.63
CA LEU A 6 -1.07 14.15 -13.39
C LEU A 6 -2.03 14.14 -14.58
N PHE A 7 -3.31 14.38 -14.32
CA PHE A 7 -4.33 14.44 -15.34
C PHE A 7 -5.51 15.30 -14.90
N ASP A 8 -6.24 15.83 -15.86
CA ASP A 8 -7.52 16.48 -15.63
C ASP A 8 -8.66 15.53 -15.97
N CYS A 9 -9.77 15.62 -15.25
CA CYS A 9 -10.93 14.77 -15.48
C CYS A 9 -12.20 15.58 -15.63
N ARG A 10 -13.02 15.23 -16.63
CA ARG A 10 -14.33 15.83 -16.86
C ARG A 10 -15.44 14.81 -16.64
N THR A 11 -16.42 15.14 -15.81
CA THR A 11 -17.57 14.29 -15.53
C THR A 11 -18.81 15.13 -15.27
N ASN A 12 -19.97 14.76 -15.82
CA ASN A 12 -21.27 15.42 -15.55
C ASN A 12 -21.23 16.98 -15.60
N GLY A 13 -20.46 17.55 -16.54
CA GLY A 13 -20.28 19.01 -16.66
C GLY A 13 -19.26 19.64 -15.71
N PHE A 14 -18.69 18.89 -14.77
CA PHE A 14 -17.63 19.32 -13.88
C PHE A 14 -16.26 18.99 -14.46
N LEU A 15 -15.30 19.88 -14.22
CA LEU A 15 -13.88 19.68 -14.49
C LEU A 15 -13.14 19.62 -13.15
N LEU A 16 -12.47 18.50 -12.89
CA LEU A 16 -11.51 18.36 -11.79
C LEU A 16 -10.11 18.43 -12.38
N GLN A 17 -9.40 19.51 -12.06
CA GLN A 17 -8.04 19.74 -12.51
C GLN A 17 -7.03 19.15 -11.53
N GLU A 18 -5.82 18.87 -12.00
CA GLU A 18 -4.70 18.45 -11.14
C GLU A 18 -4.98 17.14 -10.35
N CYS A 19 -5.72 16.21 -10.95
CA CYS A 19 -5.85 14.87 -10.38
C CYS A 19 -4.52 14.12 -10.54
N ALA A 20 -4.23 13.19 -9.62
CA ALA A 20 -3.01 12.41 -9.67
C ALA A 20 -3.31 10.92 -9.72
N PHE A 21 -2.62 10.19 -10.62
CA PHE A 21 -2.61 8.74 -10.61
C PHE A 21 -1.46 8.26 -9.74
N VAL A 22 -1.75 7.46 -8.71
CA VAL A 22 -0.81 7.19 -7.61
C VAL A 22 -0.70 5.70 -7.33
N ARG A 23 0.52 5.23 -7.06
CA ARG A 23 0.77 3.90 -6.50
C ARG A 23 0.87 3.98 -4.97
N ALA A 24 -0.15 3.45 -4.31
CA ALA A 24 -0.22 3.30 -2.87
C ALA A 24 0.45 1.98 -2.41
N PRO A 25 1.30 1.99 -1.36
CA PRO A 25 2.01 0.81 -0.86
C PRO A 25 1.12 -0.39 -0.52
N ARG A 26 -0.11 -0.14 -0.03
CA ARG A 26 -1.05 -1.19 0.44
C ARG A 26 -2.25 -1.41 -0.47
N HIS A 27 -2.66 -0.40 -1.23
CA HIS A 27 -3.91 -0.41 -2.00
C HIS A 27 -3.70 -0.56 -3.51
N GLY A 28 -2.45 -0.67 -3.97
CA GLY A 28 -2.14 -0.72 -5.39
C GLY A 28 -2.31 0.64 -6.06
N LEU A 29 -2.90 0.66 -7.25
CA LEU A 29 -3.12 1.88 -8.03
C LEU A 29 -4.40 2.59 -7.58
N THR A 30 -4.33 3.91 -7.43
CA THR A 30 -5.46 4.76 -7.04
C THR A 30 -5.38 6.12 -7.72
N VAL A 31 -6.46 6.89 -7.61
CA VAL A 31 -6.53 8.29 -8.05
C VAL A 31 -6.68 9.19 -6.84
N TRP A 32 -5.95 10.30 -6.84
CA TRP A 32 -6.14 11.40 -5.89
C TRP A 32 -6.83 12.55 -6.61
N LEU A 33 -7.90 13.04 -6.00
CA LEU A 33 -8.60 14.23 -6.42
C LEU A 33 -7.85 15.49 -5.95
N PRO A 34 -8.04 16.64 -6.62
CA PRO A 34 -7.44 17.89 -6.18
C PRO A 34 -7.85 18.22 -4.75
N LYS A 35 -6.92 18.86 -4.05
CA LYS A 35 -7.23 19.46 -2.74
C LYS A 35 -7.82 20.83 -2.99
N VAL A 36 -8.91 21.14 -2.29
CA VAL A 36 -9.55 22.44 -2.37
C VAL A 36 -9.20 23.23 -1.13
N ASP A 37 -8.82 24.49 -1.32
CA ASP A 37 -8.59 25.39 -0.21
C ASP A 37 -9.94 25.84 0.36
N GLY A 38 -10.13 25.60 1.66
CA GLY A 38 -11.26 26.12 2.41
C GLY A 38 -11.04 27.58 2.82
N PRO A 39 -12.11 28.29 3.22
CA PRO A 39 -12.04 29.69 3.65
C PRO A 39 -11.09 29.93 4.84
N GLU A 40 -10.74 28.89 5.61
CA GLU A 40 -9.84 28.96 6.77
C GLU A 40 -8.43 28.43 6.46
N SER A 41 -7.99 28.46 5.20
CA SER A 41 -6.73 27.84 4.74
C SER A 41 -6.60 26.34 5.05
N THR A 42 -7.68 25.70 5.46
CA THR A 42 -7.73 24.26 5.68
C THR A 42 -7.89 23.56 4.35
N ARG A 43 -6.88 22.77 3.95
CA ARG A 43 -6.94 21.94 2.74
C ARG A 43 -7.93 20.80 2.93
N ARG A 44 -8.94 20.74 2.06
CA ARG A 44 -9.98 19.70 2.05
C ARG A 44 -9.76 18.72 0.91
N SER A 45 -9.95 17.44 1.20
CA SER A 45 -9.99 16.39 0.17
C SER A 45 -11.37 16.29 -0.41
N ILE A 46 -11.48 16.24 -1.73
CA ILE A 46 -12.68 15.77 -2.41
C ILE A 46 -12.66 14.24 -2.35
N THR A 47 -13.82 13.63 -2.10
CA THR A 47 -14.00 12.18 -2.13
C THR A 47 -15.27 11.85 -2.89
N PHE A 48 -15.26 10.76 -3.66
CA PHE A 48 -16.49 10.20 -4.21
C PHE A 48 -17.22 9.39 -3.14
N THR A 49 -18.51 9.64 -2.99
CA THR A 49 -19.38 8.82 -2.13
C THR A 49 -19.66 7.46 -2.76
N ASP A 50 -19.72 7.40 -4.10
CA ASP A 50 -19.90 6.15 -4.85
C ASP A 50 -18.56 5.47 -5.15
N GLU A 51 -18.39 4.28 -4.58
CA GLU A 51 -17.23 3.43 -4.76
C GLU A 51 -17.10 2.92 -6.22
N ARG A 52 -18.20 2.72 -6.94
CA ARG A 52 -18.15 2.30 -8.35
C ARG A 52 -17.51 3.36 -9.22
N LEU A 53 -17.93 4.62 -9.04
CA LEU A 53 -17.35 5.76 -9.74
C LEU A 53 -15.85 5.87 -9.45
N ARG A 54 -15.44 5.69 -8.19
CA ARG A 54 -14.01 5.69 -7.81
C ARG A 54 -13.23 4.61 -8.56
N GLN A 55 -13.77 3.40 -8.67
CA GLN A 55 -13.10 2.30 -9.38
C GLN A 55 -13.01 2.55 -10.89
N GLU A 56 -14.06 3.08 -11.50
CA GLU A 56 -14.05 3.45 -12.92
C GLU A 56 -12.99 4.51 -13.22
N TRP A 57 -12.86 5.51 -12.34
CA TRP A 57 -11.81 6.53 -12.45
C TRP A 57 -10.40 5.95 -12.42
N VAL A 58 -10.15 5.01 -11.50
CA VAL A 58 -8.86 4.31 -11.44
C VAL A 58 -8.58 3.53 -12.72
N ARG A 59 -9.59 2.83 -13.26
CA ARG A 59 -9.45 2.07 -14.52
C ARG A 59 -9.16 3.00 -15.71
N SER A 60 -9.89 4.11 -15.83
CA SER A 60 -9.69 5.09 -16.90
C SER A 60 -8.33 5.78 -16.80
N ALA A 61 -7.91 6.20 -15.62
CA ALA A 61 -6.58 6.78 -15.40
C ALA A 61 -5.46 5.79 -15.74
N GLN A 62 -5.62 4.52 -15.34
CA GLN A 62 -4.68 3.46 -15.69
C GLN A 62 -4.62 3.21 -17.20
N ALA A 63 -5.76 3.16 -17.89
CA ALA A 63 -5.82 2.98 -19.33
C ALA A 63 -5.15 4.13 -20.07
N ALA A 64 -5.42 5.37 -19.67
CA ALA A 64 -4.78 6.56 -20.23
C ALA A 64 -3.27 6.57 -19.99
N TYR A 65 -2.82 6.25 -18.77
CA TYR A 65 -1.40 6.15 -18.44
C TYR A 65 -0.69 5.10 -19.32
N ARG A 66 -1.31 3.93 -19.54
CA ARG A 66 -0.79 2.88 -20.42
C ARG A 66 -0.73 3.31 -21.87
N ALA A 67 -1.74 4.03 -22.36
CA ALA A 67 -1.76 4.56 -23.72
C ALA A 67 -0.59 5.53 -23.97
N LEU A 68 -0.15 6.24 -22.93
CA LEU A 68 1.02 7.13 -22.95
C LEU A 68 2.34 6.40 -22.68
N SER A 69 2.41 5.10 -22.95
CA SER A 69 3.58 4.24 -22.68
C SER A 69 3.97 4.11 -21.20
N GLY A 70 3.08 4.51 -20.28
CA GLY A 70 3.27 4.34 -18.86
C GLY A 70 3.30 2.87 -18.48
N THR A 71 4.44 2.39 -18.01
CA THR A 71 4.61 1.02 -17.52
C THR A 71 4.51 1.01 -16.01
N ASP A 72 3.45 0.43 -15.47
CA ASP A 72 3.39 0.11 -14.05
C ASP A 72 2.64 -1.18 -13.75
N GLY A 73 3.26 -1.91 -12.80
CA GLY A 73 3.06 -3.31 -12.45
C GLY A 73 1.61 -3.66 -12.16
N GLU A 74 1.20 -4.74 -12.82
CA GLU A 74 0.07 -5.63 -12.57
C GLU A 74 -0.87 -5.15 -11.47
N TRP A 75 -1.98 -4.56 -11.92
CA TRP A 75 -3.20 -4.56 -11.14
C TRP A 75 -3.54 -6.02 -10.83
N MET A 76 -3.19 -6.49 -9.64
CA MET A 76 -3.71 -7.77 -9.15
C MET A 76 -5.18 -7.53 -8.79
N PRO A 77 -6.12 -8.15 -9.51
CA PRO A 77 -7.53 -7.99 -9.22
C PRO A 77 -7.80 -8.38 -7.77
N CYS A 78 -8.45 -7.51 -7.00
CA CYS A 78 -9.06 -7.93 -5.75
C CYS A 78 -10.47 -8.44 -6.07
N TYR A 79 -10.57 -9.53 -6.83
CA TYR A 79 -11.79 -10.33 -6.84
C TYR A 79 -11.92 -11.03 -5.47
N PRO A 80 -13.13 -11.35 -4.99
CA PRO A 80 -13.32 -12.07 -3.72
C PRO A 80 -12.41 -13.31 -3.59
N GLU A 81 -12.26 -14.03 -4.70
CA GLU A 81 -11.39 -15.20 -4.85
C GLU A 81 -9.89 -14.88 -4.70
N ALA A 82 -9.45 -13.70 -5.13
CA ALA A 82 -8.08 -13.24 -4.99
C ALA A 82 -7.77 -12.79 -3.55
N ARG A 83 -8.78 -12.34 -2.80
CA ARG A 83 -8.67 -12.02 -1.36
C ARG A 83 -8.47 -13.30 -0.54
N GLU A 84 -9.20 -14.36 -0.84
CA GLU A 84 -9.03 -15.67 -0.19
C GLU A 84 -7.66 -16.28 -0.48
N ARG A 85 -7.21 -16.29 -1.75
CA ARG A 85 -5.87 -16.77 -2.10
C ARG A 85 -4.76 -15.99 -1.39
N ARG A 86 -4.92 -14.67 -1.24
CA ARG A 86 -3.98 -13.84 -0.46
C ARG A 86 -4.03 -14.18 1.03
N ALA A 87 -5.20 -14.35 1.63
CA ALA A 87 -5.33 -14.75 3.03
C ALA A 87 -4.61 -16.08 3.29
N VAL A 88 -4.76 -17.06 2.39
CA VAL A 88 -4.05 -18.36 2.45
C VAL A 88 -2.53 -18.18 2.31
N THR A 89 -2.09 -17.32 1.39
CA THR A 89 -0.65 -17.07 1.16
C THR A 89 -0.02 -16.36 2.36
N PHE A 90 -0.71 -15.38 2.96
CA PHE A 90 -0.26 -14.69 4.17
C PHE A 90 -0.28 -15.62 5.39
N ALA A 91 -1.29 -16.47 5.54
CA ALA A 91 -1.32 -17.49 6.59
C ALA A 91 -0.15 -18.49 6.46
N ALA A 92 0.14 -18.94 5.24
CA ALA A 92 1.28 -19.83 4.97
C ALA A 92 2.63 -19.14 5.23
N ALA A 93 2.76 -17.85 4.93
CA ALA A 93 3.96 -17.08 5.26
C ALA A 93 4.14 -16.90 6.77
N ALA A 94 3.06 -16.58 7.50
CA ALA A 94 3.07 -16.48 8.95
C ALA A 94 3.43 -17.81 9.63
N MET A 95 2.92 -18.93 9.10
CA MET A 95 3.24 -20.28 9.59
C MET A 95 4.71 -20.65 9.37
N ARG A 96 5.31 -20.24 8.23
CA ARG A 96 6.75 -20.43 7.98
C ARG A 96 7.63 -19.62 8.93
N ILE A 97 7.23 -18.40 9.25
CA ILE A 97 7.93 -17.55 10.23
C ILE A 97 7.85 -18.19 11.62
N SER A 98 6.67 -18.62 12.05
CA SER A 98 6.48 -19.28 13.34
C SER A 98 7.28 -20.59 13.45
N ASN A 99 7.33 -21.40 12.39
CA ASN A 99 8.14 -22.61 12.37
C ASN A 99 9.64 -22.30 12.42
N ARG A 100 10.09 -21.23 11.76
CA ARG A 100 11.48 -20.77 11.82
C ARG A 100 11.87 -20.29 13.22
N GLU A 101 10.98 -19.55 13.89
CA GLU A 101 11.19 -19.10 15.28
C GLU A 101 11.19 -20.29 16.26
N ARG A 102 10.34 -21.29 16.03
CA ARG A 102 10.32 -22.52 16.83
C ARG A 102 11.60 -23.33 16.64
N SER A 103 12.09 -23.49 15.41
CA SER A 103 13.37 -24.15 15.14
C SER A 103 14.57 -23.36 15.69
N ALA A 104 14.51 -22.03 15.73
CA ALA A 104 15.57 -21.23 16.35
C ALA A 104 15.61 -21.37 17.88
N ASN A 105 14.48 -21.68 18.51
CA ASN A 105 14.39 -21.90 19.96
C ASN A 105 14.81 -23.32 20.41
N ASP A 106 14.79 -24.31 19.52
CA ASP A 106 15.18 -25.70 19.84
C ASP A 106 16.70 -25.96 19.70
N ASP A 107 17.47 -25.02 19.12
CA ASP A 107 18.88 -25.22 18.75
C ASP A 107 19.88 -24.34 19.52
N SER A 108 19.66 -24.01 20.80
CA SER A 108 20.69 -23.36 21.62
C SER A 108 20.60 -23.63 23.14
N PRO A 109 21.42 -24.54 23.68
CA PRO A 109 21.97 -24.42 25.02
C PRO A 109 23.28 -23.62 24.93
N GLY A 110 23.26 -22.30 25.22
CA GLY A 110 24.54 -21.57 25.38
C GLY A 110 24.58 -20.05 25.31
N GLU A 111 23.51 -19.31 24.99
CA GLU A 111 23.63 -17.86 24.74
C GLU A 111 23.43 -16.96 25.98
N TYR A 112 24.14 -17.24 27.08
CA TYR A 112 24.24 -16.31 28.21
C TYR A 112 25.68 -15.89 28.56
N GLU A 113 26.69 -16.24 27.76
CA GLU A 113 28.06 -15.74 27.97
C GLU A 113 28.33 -14.37 27.33
N GLY A 114 27.76 -14.09 26.15
CA GLY A 114 28.02 -12.85 25.41
C GLY A 114 27.49 -11.59 26.11
N VAL A 115 26.32 -11.69 26.75
CA VAL A 115 25.68 -10.57 27.45
C VAL A 115 26.40 -10.23 28.76
N ARG A 116 26.91 -11.25 29.47
CA ARG A 116 27.67 -11.07 30.73
C ARG A 116 29.02 -10.39 30.49
N ARG A 117 29.64 -10.62 29.33
CA ARG A 117 30.90 -9.95 28.94
C ARG A 117 30.71 -8.49 28.54
N PHE A 118 29.51 -8.08 28.11
CA PHE A 118 29.21 -6.70 27.70
C PHE A 118 28.78 -5.81 28.88
N LEU A 119 28.17 -6.37 29.92
CA LEU A 119 27.63 -5.61 31.06
C LEU A 119 28.61 -5.41 32.23
N GLY A 120 29.84 -5.94 32.17
CA GLY A 120 30.91 -5.55 33.09
C GLY A 120 30.59 -5.70 34.58
N GLU A 121 29.91 -6.78 34.99
CA GLU A 121 29.78 -7.10 36.41
C GLU A 121 31.12 -7.60 36.95
N VAL A 122 31.87 -6.69 37.57
CA VAL A 122 33.00 -7.00 38.44
C VAL A 122 32.44 -7.64 39.71
N VAL A 123 32.87 -8.87 39.96
CA VAL A 123 32.68 -9.61 41.21
C VAL A 123 33.13 -8.77 42.40
N SER A 124 32.26 -8.65 43.40
CA SER A 124 32.65 -8.49 44.81
C SER A 124 32.08 -9.63 45.63
#